data_AF-A0A0T2MMY0-F1
#
_entry.id   AF-A0A0T2MMY0-F1
#
_cell.length_a   1.000
_cell.length_b   1.000
_cell.length_c   1.000
_cell.angle_alpha   90.00
_cell.angle_beta   90.00
_cell.angle_gamma   90.00
#
_symmetry.space_group_name_H-M   'P 1'
#
loop_
_entity.id
_entity.type
_entity.pdbx_description
1 polymer ?
#
loop_
_entity_poly.entity_id
_entity_poly.type
_entity_poly.pdbx_seq_one_letter_code
_entity_poly.pdbx_strand_id
1 'polypeptide(L)'
;MMAKHLALAVVALALATSGVSALTPFPKPEPTDDVANANAHAFAGSWAIRNPTMTMGEPDHSLAICSLPIRIEATGDKTMIYYQPGETRSGTILTLRAIEGGTLWTPDDDSDSDFAFWVSRDAFYFYDDVPTQDAEWGHPYIFTRCD
;
A
#
# COMPACT_ATOMS: atom_id res chain seq x y z
N MET A 1 46.02 19.61 -61.54
CA MET A 1 46.66 18.86 -60.42
C MET A 1 46.07 19.44 -59.14
N MET A 2 44.89 19.04 -58.64
CA MET A 2 44.54 17.80 -57.92
C MET A 2 45.44 17.49 -56.71
N ALA A 3 45.00 17.92 -55.52
CA ALA A 3 45.29 17.32 -54.22
C ALA A 3 44.16 17.76 -53.25
N LYS A 4 43.01 17.06 -53.25
CA LYS A 4 42.66 15.90 -52.42
C LYS A 4 42.75 16.17 -50.91
N HIS A 5 41.58 16.51 -50.36
CA HIS A 5 40.99 16.04 -49.09
C HIS A 5 41.91 15.93 -47.86
N LEU A 6 41.78 16.90 -46.95
CA LEU A 6 42.06 16.66 -45.54
C LEU A 6 40.72 16.64 -44.78
N ALA A 7 40.07 15.48 -44.83
CA ALA A 7 38.98 15.15 -43.91
C ALA A 7 39.63 14.72 -42.60
N LEU A 8 39.62 15.59 -41.58
CA LEU A 8 39.94 15.18 -40.21
C LEU A 8 38.62 14.93 -39.48
N ALA A 9 38.37 13.65 -39.25
CA ALA A 9 37.20 13.13 -38.58
C ALA A 9 37.10 13.67 -37.15
N VAL A 10 36.04 14.43 -36.88
CA VAL A 10 35.58 14.69 -35.52
C VAL A 10 34.97 13.39 -35.02
N VAL A 11 35.74 12.64 -34.23
CA VAL A 11 35.23 11.48 -33.48
C VAL A 11 34.29 12.01 -32.42
N ALA A 12 33.00 12.07 -32.75
CA ALA A 12 31.93 12.27 -31.80
C ALA A 12 31.88 11.00 -30.92
N LEU A 13 32.57 11.07 -29.78
CA LEU A 13 32.43 10.09 -28.71
C LEU A 13 31.04 10.31 -28.10
N ALA A 14 30.04 9.68 -28.72
CA ALA A 14 28.70 9.61 -28.16
C ALA A 14 28.80 8.84 -26.85
N LEU A 15 28.73 9.58 -25.74
CA LEU A 15 28.47 9.00 -24.43
C LEU A 15 27.12 8.29 -24.52
N ALA A 16 27.16 6.99 -24.77
CA ALA A 16 26.08 6.09 -24.43
C ALA A 16 26.03 6.02 -22.90
N THR A 17 25.52 7.07 -22.25
CA THR A 17 24.96 6.93 -20.92
C THR A 17 23.73 6.06 -21.10
N SER A 18 23.91 4.76 -20.95
CA SER A 18 22.83 3.83 -20.67
C SER A 18 22.12 4.40 -19.46
N GLY A 19 21.03 5.13 -19.70
CA GLY A 19 20.10 5.53 -18.67
C GLY A 19 19.55 4.23 -18.10
N VAL A 20 20.20 3.73 -17.07
CA VAL A 20 19.56 2.83 -16.13
C VAL A 20 18.44 3.68 -15.56
N SER A 21 17.25 3.57 -16.13
CA SER A 21 16.03 3.95 -15.44
C SER A 21 15.96 3.04 -14.23
N ALA A 22 16.64 3.43 -13.15
CA ALA A 22 16.37 2.87 -11.85
C ALA A 22 14.86 3.09 -11.65
N LEU A 23 14.12 1.99 -11.50
CA LEU A 23 12.74 2.06 -11.05
C LEU A 23 12.78 2.90 -9.78
N THR A 24 12.22 4.11 -9.86
CA THR A 24 12.17 4.99 -8.70
C THR A 24 11.35 4.26 -7.64
N PRO A 25 11.85 4.11 -6.41
CA PRO A 25 11.09 3.48 -5.35
C PRO A 25 9.75 4.21 -5.20
N PHE A 26 8.67 3.48 -4.96
CA PHE A 26 7.35 4.07 -4.80
C PHE A 26 7.38 4.97 -3.56
N PRO A 27 7.19 6.29 -3.69
CA PRO A 27 7.26 7.16 -2.53
C PRO A 27 6.14 6.80 -1.54
N LYS A 28 6.38 7.08 -0.26
CA LYS A 28 5.32 7.03 0.76
C LYS A 28 4.10 7.83 0.27
N PRO A 29 2.88 7.27 0.31
CA PRO A 29 1.68 8.00 -0.06
C PRO A 29 1.42 9.17 0.88
N GLU A 30 0.75 10.20 0.37
CA GLU A 30 0.34 11.35 1.18
C GLU A 30 -0.71 10.92 2.22
N PRO A 31 -0.49 11.17 3.53
CA PRO A 31 -1.49 10.88 4.55
C PRO A 31 -2.70 11.80 4.43
N THR A 32 -3.85 11.33 4.92
CA THR A 32 -4.98 12.20 5.21
C THR A 32 -5.02 12.59 6.69
N ASP A 33 -5.36 13.86 6.97
CA ASP A 33 -5.64 14.34 8.33
C ASP A 33 -7.12 14.16 8.73
N ASP A 34 -7.96 13.65 7.82
CA ASP A 34 -9.39 13.51 8.04
C ASP A 34 -9.75 12.39 9.02
N VAL A 35 -8.81 11.48 9.25
CA VAL A 35 -9.01 10.27 10.06
C VAL A 35 -7.92 10.18 11.12
N ALA A 36 -8.33 10.16 12.38
CA ALA A 36 -7.42 9.97 13.49
C ALA A 36 -6.87 8.54 13.52
N ASN A 37 -5.55 8.40 13.67
CA ASN A 37 -4.91 7.12 13.90
C ASN A 37 -5.35 6.47 15.22
N ALA A 38 -5.32 5.14 15.25
CA ALA A 38 -5.78 4.31 16.37
C ALA A 38 -7.22 4.59 16.83
N ASN A 39 -8.08 4.97 15.89
CA ASN A 39 -9.52 5.08 16.09
C ASN A 39 -10.23 3.90 15.43
N ALA A 40 -10.68 2.93 16.21
CA ALA A 40 -11.38 1.75 15.71
C ALA A 40 -12.68 2.08 14.96
N HIS A 41 -13.38 3.14 15.38
CA HIS A 41 -14.62 3.56 14.71
C HIS A 41 -14.39 4.03 13.27
N ALA A 42 -13.20 4.51 12.92
CA ALA A 42 -12.88 4.88 11.54
C ALA A 42 -12.81 3.66 10.61
N PHE A 43 -12.37 2.52 11.13
CA PHE A 43 -12.28 1.26 10.40
C PHE A 43 -13.62 0.52 10.30
N ALA A 44 -14.59 0.83 11.16
CA ALA A 44 -15.87 0.14 11.17
C ALA A 44 -16.58 0.22 9.80
N GLY A 45 -17.14 -0.90 9.36
CA GLY A 45 -17.89 -1.02 8.10
C GLY A 45 -17.46 -2.22 7.25
N SER A 46 -17.87 -2.18 5.98
CA SER A 46 -17.57 -3.20 4.97
C SER A 46 -16.53 -2.68 3.99
N TRP A 47 -15.58 -3.54 3.64
CA TRP A 47 -14.44 -3.17 2.79
C TRP A 47 -14.18 -4.22 1.71
N ALA A 48 -13.83 -3.72 0.52
CA ALA A 48 -13.15 -4.50 -0.50
C ALA A 48 -11.64 -4.44 -0.28
N ILE A 49 -10.92 -5.49 -0.70
CA ILE A 49 -9.46 -5.58 -0.60
C ILE A 49 -8.91 -5.91 -1.97
N ARG A 50 -7.96 -5.10 -2.44
CA ARG A 50 -7.14 -5.40 -3.62
C ARG A 50 -5.67 -5.57 -3.22
N ASN A 51 -5.01 -6.53 -3.84
CA ASN A 51 -3.57 -6.70 -3.81
C ASN A 51 -3.01 -6.28 -5.19
N PRO A 52 -2.33 -5.12 -5.29
CA PRO A 52 -1.74 -4.65 -6.53
C PRO A 52 -0.65 -5.60 -7.02
N THR A 53 -0.65 -5.93 -8.31
CA THR A 53 0.50 -6.61 -8.89
C THR A 53 1.55 -5.59 -9.34
N MET A 54 2.80 -5.86 -9.00
CA MET A 54 3.95 -5.04 -9.42
C MET A 54 4.54 -5.54 -10.74
N THR A 55 3.89 -6.53 -11.37
CA THR A 55 4.30 -7.10 -12.66
C THR A 55 3.52 -6.41 -13.79
N MET A 56 4.26 -5.77 -14.70
CA MET A 56 3.67 -5.17 -15.89
C MET A 56 2.87 -6.19 -16.71
N GLY A 57 1.60 -5.90 -16.95
CA GLY A 57 0.70 -6.72 -17.77
C GLY A 57 -0.07 -7.78 -16.97
N GLU A 58 0.20 -7.94 -15.69
CA GLU A 58 -0.65 -8.72 -14.80
C GLU A 58 -1.75 -7.82 -14.20
N PRO A 59 -2.97 -8.32 -14.01
CA PRO A 59 -4.02 -7.59 -13.31
C PRO A 59 -3.89 -7.72 -11.80
N ASP A 60 -4.31 -6.68 -11.07
CA ASP A 60 -4.44 -6.73 -9.61
C ASP A 60 -5.39 -7.83 -9.16
N HIS A 61 -5.11 -8.41 -7.98
CA HIS A 61 -5.95 -9.44 -7.38
C HIS A 61 -6.96 -8.82 -6.42
N SER A 62 -8.22 -9.22 -6.51
CA SER A 62 -9.22 -8.88 -5.49
C SER A 62 -9.31 -10.01 -4.47
N LEU A 63 -9.02 -9.70 -3.21
CA LEU A 63 -9.14 -10.65 -2.09
C LEU A 63 -10.54 -10.58 -1.45
N ALA A 64 -11.19 -9.43 -1.52
CA ALA A 64 -12.58 -9.21 -1.15
C ALA A 64 -13.20 -8.16 -2.07
N ILE A 65 -14.50 -8.30 -2.35
CA ILE A 65 -15.26 -7.39 -3.22
C ILE A 65 -16.53 -6.94 -2.52
N CYS A 66 -17.17 -5.85 -2.93
CA CYS A 66 -18.31 -5.32 -2.16
C CYS A 66 -19.57 -6.21 -2.11
N SER A 67 -19.72 -7.16 -3.03
CA SER A 67 -20.78 -8.18 -2.92
C SER A 67 -20.46 -9.29 -1.91
N LEU A 68 -19.21 -9.40 -1.47
CA LEU A 68 -18.73 -10.33 -0.44
C LEU A 68 -17.53 -9.67 0.30
N PRO A 69 -17.78 -8.62 1.10
CA PRO A 69 -16.72 -7.80 1.66
C PRO A 69 -16.15 -8.44 2.93
N ILE A 70 -14.99 -7.97 3.37
CA ILE A 70 -14.62 -8.12 4.78
C ILE A 70 -15.46 -7.16 5.61
N ARG A 71 -15.57 -7.42 6.90
CA ARG A 71 -16.31 -6.56 7.81
C ARG A 71 -15.48 -6.26 9.04
N ILE A 72 -15.51 -5.02 9.48
CA ILE A 72 -14.84 -4.58 10.70
C ILE A 72 -15.89 -3.98 11.63
N GLU A 73 -15.88 -4.43 12.88
CA GLU A 73 -16.74 -3.88 13.93
C GLU A 73 -15.89 -3.25 15.02
N ALA A 74 -16.12 -1.98 15.33
CA ALA A 74 -15.51 -1.35 16.50
C ALA A 74 -16.21 -1.82 17.77
N THR A 75 -15.44 -2.35 18.72
CA THR A 75 -15.93 -2.79 20.04
C THR A 75 -15.54 -1.83 21.16
N GLY A 76 -14.69 -0.84 20.86
CA GLY A 76 -14.34 0.30 21.70
C GLY A 76 -13.47 1.28 20.91
N ASP A 77 -12.90 2.31 21.56
CA ASP A 77 -12.13 3.35 20.87
C ASP A 77 -10.88 2.80 20.14
N LYS A 78 -10.26 1.76 20.71
CA LYS A 78 -9.01 1.16 20.22
C LYS A 78 -9.11 -0.35 20.00
N THR A 79 -10.31 -0.89 19.99
CA THR A 79 -10.53 -2.33 19.84
C THR A 79 -11.56 -2.58 18.77
N MET A 80 -11.29 -3.54 17.91
CA MET A 80 -12.21 -3.94 16.85
C MET A 80 -12.16 -5.45 16.61
N ILE A 81 -13.14 -5.95 15.89
CA ILE A 81 -13.19 -7.31 15.40
C ILE A 81 -13.16 -7.28 13.88
N TYR A 82 -12.23 -8.02 13.29
CA TYR A 82 -12.09 -8.21 11.85
C TYR A 82 -12.73 -9.54 11.44
N TYR A 83 -13.61 -9.50 10.44
CA TYR A 83 -14.29 -10.66 9.89
C TYR A 83 -13.90 -10.87 8.42
N GLN A 84 -13.47 -12.10 8.12
CA GLN A 84 -13.20 -12.55 6.74
C GLN A 84 -14.48 -12.54 5.88
N PRO A 85 -14.36 -12.56 4.54
CA PRO A 85 -15.52 -12.52 3.66
C PRO A 85 -16.51 -13.66 3.93
N GLY A 86 -17.77 -13.32 4.18
CA GLY A 86 -18.84 -14.28 4.48
C GLY A 86 -18.87 -14.85 5.90
N GLU A 87 -17.88 -14.52 6.74
CA GLU A 87 -17.85 -14.94 8.14
C GLU A 87 -18.71 -14.01 9.02
N THR A 88 -19.43 -14.59 9.98
CA THR A 88 -20.38 -13.84 10.83
C THR A 88 -20.26 -14.14 12.31
N ARG A 89 -19.50 -15.17 12.69
CA ARG A 89 -19.44 -15.68 14.06
C ARG A 89 -18.04 -15.65 14.66
N SER A 90 -17.01 -15.86 13.84
CA SER A 90 -15.62 -15.91 14.30
C SER A 90 -14.80 -14.81 13.63
N GLY A 91 -14.51 -13.73 14.35
CA GLY A 91 -13.61 -12.68 13.90
C GLY A 91 -12.35 -12.60 14.76
N THR A 92 -11.29 -11.99 14.22
CA THR A 92 -10.05 -11.72 14.94
C THR A 92 -10.21 -10.45 15.76
N ILE A 93 -9.92 -10.51 17.06
CA ILE A 93 -9.93 -9.32 17.92
C ILE A 93 -8.60 -8.59 17.75
N LEU A 94 -8.68 -7.28 17.54
CA LEU A 94 -7.53 -6.43 17.26
C LEU A 94 -7.51 -5.26 18.24
N THR A 95 -6.32 -4.95 18.77
CA THR A 95 -6.04 -3.72 19.53
C THR A 95 -5.23 -2.75 18.67
N LEU A 96 -5.62 -1.48 18.70
CA LEU A 96 -5.05 -0.43 17.85
C LEU A 96 -4.09 0.49 18.60
N ARG A 97 -2.96 0.80 17.96
CA ARG A 97 -1.99 1.77 18.44
C ARG A 97 -1.52 2.69 17.32
N ALA A 98 -1.39 3.98 17.61
CA ALA A 98 -0.87 4.93 16.64
C ALA A 98 0.65 4.82 16.58
N ILE A 99 1.22 4.75 15.38
CA ILE A 99 2.66 4.70 15.16
C ILE A 99 2.98 5.31 13.79
N GLU A 100 4.03 6.13 13.70
CA GLU A 100 4.61 6.61 12.42
C GLU A 100 3.60 7.21 11.40
N GLY A 101 2.54 7.83 11.92
CA GLY A 101 1.49 8.43 11.10
C GLY A 101 0.43 7.45 10.59
N GLY A 102 0.45 6.19 11.01
CA GLY A 102 -0.59 5.19 10.79
C GLY A 102 -1.06 4.50 12.07
N THR A 103 -1.69 3.36 11.90
CA THR A 103 -2.29 2.55 12.96
C THR A 103 -1.80 1.12 12.88
N LEU A 104 -1.14 0.64 13.93
CA LEU A 104 -0.80 -0.75 14.10
C LEU A 104 -2.01 -1.55 14.58
N TRP A 105 -2.27 -2.68 13.95
CA TRP A 105 -3.30 -3.65 14.31
C TRP A 105 -2.61 -4.83 14.99
N THR A 106 -2.80 -4.98 16.29
CA THR A 106 -2.21 -6.10 17.05
C THR A 106 -3.30 -7.11 17.40
N PRO A 107 -3.22 -8.33 16.86
CA PRO A 107 -4.09 -9.44 17.25
C PRO A 107 -3.95 -9.82 18.72
N ASP A 108 -5.01 -10.37 19.30
CA ASP A 108 -5.01 -10.85 20.70
C ASP A 108 -4.43 -12.26 20.85
N ASP A 109 -4.14 -12.94 19.75
CA ASP A 109 -3.57 -14.29 19.69
C ASP A 109 -2.04 -14.33 19.56
N ASP A 110 -1.37 -13.20 19.83
CA ASP A 110 0.08 -13.00 19.72
C ASP A 110 0.66 -13.20 18.31
N SER A 111 -0.18 -13.17 17.26
CA SER A 111 0.31 -13.12 15.87
C SER A 111 0.92 -11.76 15.51
N ASP A 112 1.62 -11.71 14.38
CA ASP A 112 2.31 -10.51 13.92
C ASP A 112 1.33 -9.34 13.73
N SER A 113 1.83 -8.12 13.97
CA SER A 113 0.99 -6.93 13.88
C SER A 113 1.11 -6.27 12.52
N ASP A 114 -0.03 -5.99 11.91
CA ASP A 114 -0.07 -5.30 10.63
C ASP A 114 -0.17 -3.78 10.78
N PHE A 115 0.13 -3.04 9.73
CA PHE A 115 0.14 -1.58 9.71
C PHE A 115 -0.85 -1.00 8.69
N ALA A 116 -1.81 -0.20 9.19
CA ALA A 116 -2.76 0.55 8.38
C ALA A 116 -2.37 2.03 8.24
N PHE A 117 -2.36 2.54 7.01
CA PHE A 117 -2.04 3.92 6.67
C PHE A 117 -3.19 4.58 5.89
N TRP A 118 -3.81 5.59 6.49
CA TRP A 118 -4.96 6.27 5.90
C TRP A 118 -4.54 7.21 4.77
N VAL A 119 -5.22 7.10 3.63
CA VAL A 119 -5.07 8.02 2.48
C VAL A 119 -6.35 8.80 2.18
N SER A 120 -7.49 8.34 2.69
CA SER A 120 -8.77 9.08 2.72
C SER A 120 -9.71 8.46 3.77
N ARG A 121 -10.93 8.98 3.94
CA ARG A 121 -11.95 8.35 4.82
C ARG A 121 -12.43 6.97 4.35
N ASP A 122 -12.30 6.70 3.06
CA ASP A 122 -12.85 5.53 2.39
C ASP A 122 -11.77 4.62 1.80
N ALA A 123 -10.50 4.92 2.08
CA ALA A 123 -9.38 4.08 1.67
C ALA A 123 -8.20 4.18 2.63
N PHE A 124 -7.61 3.03 2.93
CA PHE A 124 -6.33 2.92 3.59
C PHE A 124 -5.49 1.84 2.93
N TYR A 125 -4.18 1.97 3.07
CA TYR A 125 -3.20 0.97 2.68
C TYR A 125 -2.84 0.15 3.90
N PHE A 126 -2.60 -1.13 3.69
CA PHE A 126 -2.36 -2.10 4.75
C PHE A 126 -1.12 -2.92 4.41
N TYR A 127 -0.24 -3.08 5.38
CA TYR A 127 1.08 -3.67 5.22
C TYR A 127 1.31 -4.69 6.32
N ASP A 128 2.04 -5.76 6.02
CA ASP A 128 2.40 -6.79 7.01
C ASP A 128 3.37 -6.25 8.08
N ASP A 129 4.07 -5.15 7.79
CA ASP A 129 5.01 -4.46 8.68
C ASP A 129 4.95 -2.94 8.46
N VAL A 130 5.52 -2.16 9.39
CA VAL A 130 5.67 -0.70 9.23
C VAL A 130 6.77 -0.42 8.18
N PRO A 131 6.45 0.19 7.01
CA PRO A 131 7.46 0.44 5.98
C PRO A 131 8.47 1.49 6.44
N THR A 132 9.76 1.16 6.35
CA THR A 132 10.89 1.98 6.84
C THR A 132 11.66 2.69 5.73
N GLN A 133 11.49 2.24 4.48
CA GLN A 133 12.13 2.81 3.28
C GLN A 133 11.11 2.96 2.15
N ASP A 134 11.35 3.89 1.23
CA ASP A 134 10.42 4.21 0.13
C ASP A 134 9.99 2.95 -0.62
N ALA A 135 10.91 2.05 -0.98
CA ALA A 135 10.59 0.85 -1.74
C ALA A 135 9.53 -0.06 -1.08
N GLU A 136 9.41 -0.07 0.25
CA GLU A 136 8.46 -0.91 0.98
C GLU A 136 7.02 -0.38 0.89
N TRP A 137 6.83 0.92 0.60
CA TRP A 137 5.51 1.50 0.42
C TRP A 137 4.79 1.00 -0.85
N GLY A 138 5.54 0.39 -1.78
CA GLY A 138 5.04 -0.07 -3.08
C GLY A 138 4.21 -1.34 -3.06
N HIS A 139 4.10 -2.05 -1.93
CA HIS A 139 3.41 -3.35 -1.85
C HIS A 139 2.27 -3.40 -0.80
N PRO A 140 1.29 -2.47 -0.82
CA PRO A 140 0.18 -2.52 0.13
C PRO A 140 -0.93 -3.49 -0.30
N TYR A 141 -1.67 -4.02 0.66
CA TYR A 141 -3.09 -4.32 0.42
C TYR A 141 -3.89 -3.02 0.48
N ILE A 142 -4.75 -2.79 -0.51
CA ILE A 142 -5.57 -1.59 -0.60
C ILE A 142 -6.98 -1.92 -0.14
N PHE A 143 -7.38 -1.33 0.98
CA PHE A 143 -8.74 -1.40 1.49
C PHE A 143 -9.54 -0.23 0.92
N THR A 144 -10.72 -0.51 0.38
CA THR A 144 -11.66 0.51 -0.11
C THR A 144 -13.04 0.24 0.48
N ARG A 145 -13.66 1.27 1.05
CA ARG A 145 -14.97 1.17 1.68
C ARG A 145 -16.01 0.76 0.63
N CYS A 146 -16.94 -0.10 1.02
CA CYS A 146 -18.11 -0.41 0.21
C CYS A 146 -19.25 0.56 0.53
N ASP A 147 -19.95 1.00 -0.52
CA ASP A 147 -21.14 1.87 -0.46
C ASP A 147 -22.34 1.18 0.21
#